data_AF-A0AAN1IEC0-F1
#
_entry.id   AF-A0AAN1IEC0-F1
#
_cell.length_a   1.000
_cell.length_b   1.000
_cell.length_c   1.000
_cell.angle_alpha   90.00
_cell.angle_beta   90.00
_cell.angle_gamma   90.00
#
_symmetry.space_group_name_H-M   'P 1'
#
loop_
_entity.id
_entity.type
_entity.pdbx_description
1 polymer ?
#
loop_
_entity_poly.entity_id
_entity_poly.type
_entity_poly.pdbx_seq_one_letter_code
_entity_poly.pdbx_strand_id
1 'polypeptide(L)'
;MRHYESGIRAVKPELIESIAAALGVSVNALKDYGVETAGDLMSLLVRLEDSFGIVPAADGSGLTLNPKVPHTPKAAMAIGLWAEKRAQLENGEIDAREYEDWKASL
;
A
#
# COMPACT_ATOMS: atom_id res chain seq x y z
N MET A 1 -11.13 33.23 -21.01
CA MET A 1 -11.35 32.91 -19.58
C MET A 1 -10.47 31.71 -19.24
N ARG A 2 -9.66 31.80 -18.17
CA ARG A 2 -8.62 30.83 -17.82
C ARG A 2 -9.24 29.62 -17.11
N HIS A 3 -9.19 28.44 -17.73
CA HIS A 3 -9.63 27.19 -17.12
C HIS A 3 -8.50 26.57 -16.28
N TYR A 4 -8.08 27.25 -15.22
CA TYR A 4 -7.01 26.76 -14.32
C TYR A 4 -7.50 26.20 -12.97
N GLU A 5 -8.81 26.17 -12.70
CA GLU A 5 -9.31 25.94 -11.33
C GLU A 5 -10.42 24.88 -11.27
N SER A 6 -10.16 23.68 -11.78
CA SER A 6 -10.97 22.51 -11.41
C SER A 6 -10.02 21.32 -11.37
N GLY A 7 -9.40 21.14 -10.20
CA GLY A 7 -8.49 20.05 -9.92
C GLY A 7 -9.18 18.70 -10.13
N ILE A 8 -8.37 17.72 -10.50
CA ILE A 8 -8.75 16.35 -10.85
C ILE A 8 -9.25 16.21 -12.30
N ARG A 9 -8.39 16.56 -13.26
CA ARG A 9 -8.26 15.66 -14.42
C ARG A 9 -7.61 14.39 -13.87
N ALA A 10 -8.35 13.29 -13.82
CA ALA A 10 -7.72 11.98 -13.64
C ALA A 10 -6.59 11.89 -14.67
N VAL A 11 -5.35 11.85 -14.18
CA VAL A 11 -4.18 11.74 -15.04
C VAL A 11 -4.37 10.47 -15.86
N LYS A 12 -4.21 10.59 -17.18
CA LYS A 12 -4.38 9.44 -18.08
C LYS A 12 -3.47 8.29 -17.59
N PRO A 13 -3.95 7.03 -17.53
CA PRO A 13 -3.15 5.91 -17.02
C PRO A 13 -1.77 5.81 -17.67
N GLU A 14 -1.68 6.07 -18.98
CA GLU A 14 -0.43 6.01 -19.75
C GLU A 14 0.58 7.08 -19.30
N LEU A 15 0.09 8.22 -18.80
CA LEU A 15 0.95 9.27 -18.26
C LEU A 15 1.46 8.90 -16.86
N ILE A 16 0.65 8.26 -16.02
CA ILE A 16 1.11 7.75 -14.72
C ILE A 16 2.16 6.65 -14.91
N GLU A 17 1.96 5.74 -15.87
CA GLU A 17 2.95 4.71 -16.22
C GLU A 17 4.26 5.32 -16.71
N SER A 18 4.20 6.33 -17.59
CA SER A 18 5.38 7.05 -18.08
C SER A 18 6.15 7.76 -16.95
N ILE A 19 5.43 8.39 -16.01
CA ILE A 19 6.04 9.05 -14.85
C ILE A 19 6.71 8.00 -13.94
N ALA A 20 6.02 6.90 -13.63
CA ALA A 20 6.57 5.83 -12.81
C ALA A 20 7.85 5.24 -13.42
N ALA A 21 7.83 4.98 -14.74
CA ALA A 21 8.99 4.50 -15.47
C ALA A 21 10.16 5.49 -15.46
N ALA A 22 9.90 6.78 -15.67
CA ALA A 22 10.94 7.82 -15.64
C ALA A 22 11.58 7.98 -14.25
N LEU A 23 10.81 7.72 -13.18
CA LEU A 23 11.26 7.76 -11.79
C LEU A 23 11.86 6.43 -11.31
N GLY A 24 11.72 5.35 -12.08
CA GLY A 24 12.17 4.01 -11.67
C GLY A 24 11.38 3.43 -10.50
N VAL A 25 10.11 3.82 -10.34
CA VAL A 25 9.22 3.39 -9.25
C VAL A 25 8.01 2.64 -9.80
N SER A 26 7.32 1.93 -8.92
CA SER A 26 6.00 1.35 -9.24
C SER A 26 4.94 2.45 -9.38
N VAL A 27 3.95 2.21 -10.23
CA VAL A 27 2.76 3.07 -10.35
C VAL A 27 2.04 3.19 -8.99
N ASN A 28 2.08 2.18 -8.14
CA ASN A 28 1.45 2.26 -6.82
C ASN A 28 2.17 3.23 -5.88
N ALA A 29 3.47 3.47 -6.07
CA ALA A 29 4.22 4.46 -5.29
C ALA A 29 3.76 5.90 -5.59
N LEU A 30 3.08 6.12 -6.71
CA LEU A 30 2.48 7.41 -7.09
C LEU A 30 1.04 7.57 -6.60
N LYS A 31 0.41 6.51 -6.08
CA LYS A 31 -0.98 6.56 -5.61
C LYS A 31 -1.05 7.16 -4.22
N ASP A 32 -1.89 8.18 -4.10
CA ASP A 32 -2.40 8.62 -2.81
C ASP A 32 -3.66 7.80 -2.46
N TYR A 33 -3.65 7.16 -1.30
CA TYR A 33 -4.79 6.38 -0.79
C TYR A 33 -5.80 7.24 -0.03
N GLY A 34 -5.52 8.54 0.15
CA GLY A 34 -6.45 9.50 0.77
C GLY A 34 -6.73 9.19 2.24
N VAL A 35 -5.76 8.63 2.97
CA VAL A 35 -5.88 8.31 4.40
C VAL A 35 -5.29 9.46 5.21
N GLU A 36 -6.13 10.38 5.66
CA GLU A 36 -5.71 11.56 6.43
C GLU A 36 -6.08 11.47 7.91
N THR A 37 -7.15 10.73 8.22
CA THR A 37 -7.69 10.60 9.57
C THR A 37 -7.81 9.14 10.01
N ALA A 38 -7.98 8.93 11.32
CA ALA A 38 -8.32 7.62 11.85
C ALA A 38 -9.63 7.06 11.26
N GLY A 39 -10.58 7.93 10.92
CA GLY A 39 -11.82 7.54 10.25
C GLY A 39 -11.60 7.01 8.84
N ASP A 40 -10.67 7.61 8.09
CA ASP A 40 -10.31 7.16 6.74
C ASP A 40 -9.61 5.80 6.80
N LEU A 41 -8.69 5.63 7.76
CA LEU A 41 -8.02 4.36 8.00
C LEU A 41 -9.04 3.26 8.31
N MET A 42 -9.98 3.52 9.23
CA MET A 42 -11.02 2.54 9.58
C MET A 42 -11.90 2.20 8.38
N SER A 43 -12.27 3.20 7.58
CA SER A 43 -13.06 3.00 6.36
C SER A 43 -12.31 2.15 5.33
N LEU A 44 -11.00 2.30 5.21
CA LEU A 44 -10.16 1.47 4.34
C LEU A 44 -10.08 0.03 4.87
N LEU A 45 -9.81 -0.16 6.17
CA LEU A 45 -9.70 -1.50 6.78
C LEU A 45 -10.98 -2.31 6.60
N VAL A 46 -12.17 -1.73 6.81
CA VAL A 46 -13.46 -2.40 6.60
C VAL A 46 -13.65 -2.83 5.14
N ARG A 47 -13.17 -2.06 4.16
CA ARG A 47 -13.22 -2.48 2.74
C ARG A 47 -12.27 -3.64 2.43
N LEU A 48 -11.13 -3.69 3.13
CA LEU A 48 -10.13 -4.75 2.97
C LEU A 48 -10.56 -6.05 3.69
N GLU A 49 -11.49 -5.98 4.64
CA GLU A 49 -12.11 -7.16 5.27
C GLU A 49 -12.72 -8.09 4.22
N ASP A 50 -13.62 -7.58 3.38
CA ASP A 50 -14.29 -8.37 2.35
C ASP A 50 -13.34 -8.79 1.21
N SER A 51 -12.42 -7.90 0.85
CA SER A 51 -11.59 -8.07 -0.35
C SER A 51 -10.35 -8.93 -0.09
N PHE A 52 -9.75 -8.83 1.09
CA PHE A 52 -8.46 -9.46 1.42
C PHE A 52 -8.49 -10.25 2.75
N GLY A 53 -9.61 -10.24 3.46
CA GLY A 53 -9.78 -10.95 4.72
C GLY A 53 -9.08 -10.27 5.89
N ILE A 54 -8.76 -8.97 5.80
CA ILE A 54 -8.14 -8.24 6.91
C ILE A 54 -9.19 -7.99 7.99
N VAL A 55 -9.03 -8.61 9.16
CA VAL A 55 -9.96 -8.52 10.28
C VAL A 55 -9.21 -8.17 11.57
N PRO A 56 -9.85 -7.58 12.59
CA PRO A 56 -9.21 -7.42 13.90
C PRO A 56 -8.85 -8.77 14.52
N ALA A 57 -7.71 -8.81 15.21
CA ALA A 57 -7.31 -9.97 15.99
C ALA A 57 -8.24 -10.15 17.20
N ALA A 58 -8.60 -11.40 17.51
CA ALA A 58 -9.57 -11.70 18.57
C ALA A 58 -9.11 -11.26 19.97
N ASP A 59 -7.79 -11.16 20.17
CA ASP A 59 -7.17 -10.70 21.42
C ASP A 59 -6.97 -9.17 21.49
N GLY A 60 -7.37 -8.44 20.44
CA GLY A 60 -7.20 -7.00 20.34
C GLY A 60 -5.76 -6.54 20.08
N SER A 61 -4.83 -7.45 19.76
CA SER A 61 -3.42 -7.12 19.50
C SER A 61 -3.18 -6.36 18.18
N GLY A 62 -4.18 -6.29 17.30
CA GLY A 62 -4.08 -5.61 16.01
C GLY A 62 -4.96 -6.26 14.95
N LEU A 63 -4.36 -6.59 13.80
CA LEU A 63 -5.02 -7.16 12.64
C LEU A 63 -4.56 -8.60 12.39
N THR A 64 -5.44 -9.43 11.84
CA THR A 64 -5.17 -10.78 11.37
C THR A 64 -5.85 -11.03 10.03
N LEU A 65 -5.65 -12.21 9.47
CA LEU A 65 -6.16 -12.60 8.16
C LEU A 65 -7.16 -13.75 8.28
N ASN A 66 -8.35 -13.58 7.71
CA ASN A 66 -9.37 -14.62 7.61
C ASN A 66 -9.08 -15.51 6.38
N PRO A 67 -8.60 -16.76 6.56
CA PRO A 67 -8.17 -17.61 5.44
C PRO A 67 -9.33 -18.06 4.54
N LYS A 68 -10.58 -17.80 4.93
CA LYS A 68 -11.77 -18.14 4.13
C LYS A 68 -12.02 -17.18 2.97
N VAL A 69 -11.37 -16.00 2.97
CA VAL A 69 -11.50 -15.04 1.86
C VAL A 69 -10.51 -15.42 0.74
N PRO A 70 -10.94 -15.55 -0.53
CA PRO A 70 -10.12 -16.10 -1.61
C PRO A 70 -8.77 -15.39 -1.85
N HIS A 71 -8.70 -14.08 -1.62
CA HIS A 71 -7.49 -13.29 -1.85
C HIS A 71 -6.53 -13.27 -0.65
N THR A 72 -6.92 -13.85 0.48
CA THR A 72 -6.12 -13.85 1.70
C THR A 72 -4.76 -14.53 1.57
N PRO A 73 -4.59 -15.67 0.87
CA PRO A 73 -3.26 -16.26 0.71
C PRO A 73 -2.26 -15.32 0.04
N LYS A 74 -2.70 -14.56 -0.97
CA LYS A 74 -1.85 -13.58 -1.65
C LYS A 74 -1.50 -12.41 -0.73
N ALA A 75 -2.46 -11.92 0.05
CA ALA A 75 -2.21 -10.88 1.05
C ALA A 75 -1.22 -11.35 2.13
N ALA A 76 -1.37 -12.59 2.62
CA ALA A 76 -0.47 -13.18 3.61
C ALA A 76 0.97 -13.27 3.09
N MET A 77 1.17 -13.68 1.84
CA MET A 77 2.50 -13.71 1.23
C MET A 77 3.12 -12.31 1.13
N ALA A 78 2.35 -11.30 0.72
CA ALA A 78 2.84 -9.92 0.61
C ALA A 78 3.21 -9.34 1.99
N ILE A 79 2.39 -9.59 3.02
CA ILE A 79 2.67 -9.19 4.41
C ILE A 79 3.91 -9.91 4.94
N GLY A 80 4.09 -11.19 4.62
CA GLY A 80 5.30 -11.95 4.97
C GLY A 80 6.57 -11.35 4.38
N LEU A 81 6.54 -10.99 3.08
CA LEU A 81 7.67 -10.30 2.42
C LEU A 81 7.96 -8.96 3.07
N TRP A 82 6.93 -8.20 3.45
CA TRP A 82 7.10 -6.94 4.17
C TRP A 82 7.76 -7.16 5.54
N ALA A 83 7.31 -8.14 6.30
CA ALA A 83 7.88 -8.48 7.60
C ALA A 83 9.36 -8.89 7.49
N GLU A 84 9.74 -9.68 6.48
CA GLU A 84 11.13 -10.04 6.20
C GLU A 84 11.99 -8.80 5.90
N LYS A 85 11.50 -7.92 5.02
CA LYS A 85 12.22 -6.68 4.66
C LYS A 85 12.40 -5.74 5.85
N ARG A 86 11.41 -5.68 6.74
CA ARG A 86 11.50 -4.95 8.02
C ARG A 86 12.56 -5.54 8.94
N ALA A 87 12.60 -6.87 9.07
CA ALA A 87 13.61 -7.54 9.89
C ALA A 87 15.03 -7.33 9.36
N GLN A 88 15.23 -7.36 8.03
CA GLN A 88 16.51 -7.04 7.39
C GLN A 88 17.00 -5.63 7.77
N LEU A 89 16.10 -4.65 7.78
CA LEU A 89 16.42 -3.28 8.21
C LEU A 89 16.77 -3.21 9.71
N GLU A 90 15.97 -3.85 10.55
CA GLU A 90 16.15 -3.85 12.01
C GLU A 90 17.45 -4.55 12.44
N ASN A 91 17.86 -5.59 11.70
CA ASN A 91 19.13 -6.30 11.91
C ASN A 91 20.34 -5.62 11.25
N GLY A 92 20.14 -4.56 10.46
CA GLY A 92 21.19 -3.86 9.72
C GLY A 92 21.73 -4.61 8.51
N GLU A 93 20.98 -5.59 7.98
CA GLU A 93 21.29 -6.29 6.73
C GLU A 93 21.04 -5.41 5.49
N ILE A 94 20.07 -4.50 5.60
CA ILE A 94 19.84 -3.42 4.64
C ILE A 94 19.81 -2.08 5.37
N ASP A 95 20.18 -1.01 4.67
CA ASP A 95 20.06 0.34 5.20
C ASP A 95 18.67 0.97 4.93
N ALA A 96 18.47 2.17 5.48
CA ALA A 96 17.21 2.89 5.31
C ALA A 96 16.91 3.22 3.84
N ARG A 97 17.93 3.48 3.02
CA ARG A 97 17.75 3.81 1.60
C ARG A 97 17.33 2.58 0.81
N GLU A 98 17.95 1.43 1.05
CA GLU A 98 17.55 0.16 0.42
C GLU A 98 16.11 -0.22 0.77
N TYR A 99 15.67 0.07 2.00
CA TYR A 99 14.28 -0.13 2.41
C TYR A 99 13.31 0.85 1.72
N GLU A 100 13.68 2.13 1.54
CA GLU A 100 12.89 3.09 0.76
C GLU A 100 12.79 2.68 -0.72
N ASP A 101 13.90 2.26 -1.33
CA ASP A 101 13.93 1.79 -2.72
C ASP A 101 13.04 0.55 -2.90
N TRP A 102 13.04 -0.37 -1.94
CA TRP A 102 12.12 -1.50 -1.93
C TRP A 102 10.66 -1.04 -1.84
N LYS A 103 10.31 -0.12 -0.94
CA LYS A 103 8.93 0.41 -0.85
C LYS A 103 8.49 1.07 -2.15
N ALA A 104 9.39 1.78 -2.83
CA ALA A 104 9.11 2.43 -4.11
C ALA A 104 8.88 1.42 -5.25
N SER A 105 9.34 0.17 -5.10
CA SER A 105 9.19 -0.90 -6.10
C SER A 105 7.87 -1.70 -6.00
N LEU A 106 7.09 -1.53 -4.92
CA LEU A 106 5.85 -2.30 -4.63
C LEU A 106 4.63 -1.90 -5.46
#